data_AF-A0A2V8TUS5-F1
#
_entry.id   AF-A0A2V8TUS5-F1
#
_cell.length_a   1.000
_cell.length_b   1.000
_cell.length_c   1.000
_cell.angle_alpha   90.00
_cell.angle_beta   90.00
_cell.angle_gamma   90.00
#
_symmetry.space_group_name_H-M   'P 1'
#
loop_
_entity.id
_entity.type
_entity.pdbx_description
1 polymer ?
#
loop_
_entity_poly.entity_id
_entity_poly.type
_entity_poly.pdbx_seq_one_letter_code
_entity_poly.pdbx_strand_id
1 'polypeptide(L)'
;KLFFFANLERRRFPQSSDVVRTVPSDSLRQGILRFRDGTGNIVSYNLQASRLCGTTGGQPCDPRGLGLSPIIAQQFALLPQGNDTSVGDGLNTIGIRGPTKTDIANDNALARVDFLLTSNWHLSGLWDWAQTRSADTTQIDIRGGANNIKTLSTIPNDPRLYNFSLTGTISPTLVNEFRAGYFQSTIVFNRLPPQTLLPAAGTAVSLSGIDSPYDIGPAARPQVGISRTPQVLDNVTWTKGKHILQGGFNFQFPWFYHSRLEKSGVVVYPQTVVGVGSNVVIPATLRPPTCSTPNQANCILSADLSNWNAFYADVLGIVDNVNMFVARDQKGNPLPPQQIVNSGRWEALGFHLSDTWRLTHSLTLSLGLNFSVEYPFSEDQGRRAFLVQQSDGKIIYTNDYLNAKAAAARQGQIYNPGFAYAPLSMYPGVGEIPNQYSPAPRLAVAWNPSFRDGPLGRMFGDRKTVIRSGWGMSFARLNAVGIVQYPMIGSALLGQPAITNGPKNGQGDFYRIGIDGAAPVAPVSPTIPIPYAPAIPFGDGNDLGFDPNMKLGYVHSVDLTIQRELPGSMVLEIGYLGRFGAGYR
;
A
#
# COMPACT_ATOMS: atom_id res chain seq x y z
N LYS A 1 12.74 1.44 -47.52
CA LYS A 1 14.00 1.81 -46.81
C LYS A 1 13.84 1.40 -45.35
N LEU A 2 14.90 0.87 -44.72
CA LEU A 2 14.88 0.41 -43.33
C LEU A 2 15.84 1.27 -42.50
N PHE A 3 15.37 1.76 -41.37
CA PHE A 3 16.15 2.46 -40.37
C PHE A 3 16.05 1.68 -39.06
N PHE A 4 17.12 1.65 -38.29
CA PHE A 4 17.12 1.02 -36.98
C PHE A 4 17.96 1.83 -36.01
N PHE A 5 17.59 1.75 -34.74
CA PHE A 5 18.28 2.39 -33.64
C PHE A 5 18.29 1.43 -32.46
N ALA A 6 19.43 1.26 -31.82
CA ALA A 6 19.55 0.49 -30.59
C ALA A 6 20.37 1.28 -29.57
N ASN A 7 19.96 1.20 -28.31
CA ASN A 7 20.66 1.81 -27.19
C ASN A 7 20.68 0.85 -26.01
N LEU A 8 21.83 0.78 -25.34
CA LEU A 8 22.00 0.06 -24.08
C LEU A 8 22.68 1.01 -23.09
N GLU A 9 22.00 1.26 -21.98
CA GLU A 9 22.53 2.03 -20.87
C GLU A 9 22.61 1.15 -19.63
N ARG A 10 23.75 1.17 -18.94
CA ARG A 10 23.92 0.54 -17.63
C ARG A 10 24.45 1.55 -16.65
N ARG A 11 23.73 1.75 -15.55
CA ARG A 11 24.12 2.64 -14.45
C ARG A 11 24.27 1.83 -13.19
N ARG A 12 25.35 2.07 -12.45
CA ARG A 12 25.64 1.43 -11.18
C ARG A 12 25.92 2.53 -10.17
N PHE A 13 25.23 2.45 -9.04
CA PHE A 13 25.41 3.34 -7.90
C PHE A 13 25.71 2.46 -6.69
N PRO A 14 26.97 2.03 -6.52
CA PRO A 14 27.39 1.39 -5.29
C PRO A 14 27.20 2.38 -4.14
N GLN A 15 26.42 2.01 -3.13
CA GLN A 15 26.07 2.84 -2.00
C GLN A 15 25.93 1.98 -0.75
N SER A 16 26.25 2.58 0.39
CA SER A 16 26.06 1.97 1.70
C SER A 16 25.37 2.96 2.62
N SER A 17 24.53 2.44 3.51
CA SER A 17 23.92 3.21 4.59
C SER A 17 24.39 2.64 5.91
N ASP A 18 24.79 3.52 6.83
CA ASP A 18 25.04 3.13 8.22
C ASP A 18 23.71 2.89 8.92
N VAL A 19 23.59 1.71 9.52
CA VAL A 19 22.41 1.30 10.29
C VAL A 19 22.81 1.04 11.73
N VAL A 20 21.85 1.25 12.63
CA VAL A 20 22.01 0.98 14.05
C VAL A 20 20.82 0.18 14.57
N ARG A 21 21.10 -0.74 15.50
CA ARG A 21 20.12 -1.52 16.27
C ARG A 21 20.55 -1.59 17.73
N THR A 22 19.61 -1.90 18.60
CA THR A 22 19.80 -2.03 20.04
C THR A 22 19.84 -3.50 20.43
N VAL A 23 20.97 -3.97 20.98
CA VAL A 23 21.21 -5.35 21.39
C VAL A 23 21.40 -5.44 22.92
N PRO A 24 21.22 -6.62 23.55
CA PRO A 24 21.36 -6.74 24.99
C PRO A 24 22.83 -6.64 25.42
N SER A 25 23.07 -5.92 26.51
CA SER A 25 24.36 -5.90 27.22
C SER A 25 24.70 -7.27 27.81
N ASP A 26 25.96 -7.48 28.20
CA ASP A 26 26.39 -8.72 28.86
C ASP A 26 25.62 -9.01 30.17
N SER A 27 25.28 -7.97 30.94
CA SER A 27 24.45 -8.14 32.15
C SER A 27 23.04 -8.60 31.80
N LEU A 28 22.42 -8.00 30.78
CA LEU A 28 21.06 -8.37 30.38
C LEU A 28 21.02 -9.80 29.82
N ARG A 29 22.07 -10.21 29.09
CA ARG A 29 22.25 -11.60 28.61
C ARG A 29 22.35 -12.63 29.73
N GLN A 30 22.70 -12.20 30.94
CA GLN A 30 22.75 -13.04 32.14
C GLN A 30 21.46 -12.96 32.99
N GLY A 31 20.44 -12.23 32.52
CA GLY A 31 19.20 -11.99 33.27
C GLY A 31 19.33 -10.98 34.40
N ILE A 32 20.32 -10.09 34.31
CA ILE A 32 20.59 -9.04 35.31
C ILE A 32 20.19 -7.69 34.72
N LEU A 33 19.14 -7.10 35.26
CA LEU A 33 18.70 -5.75 34.91
C LEU A 33 19.52 -4.73 35.71
N ARG A 34 19.88 -3.60 35.11
CA ARG A 34 20.67 -2.54 35.74
C ARG A 34 20.01 -1.19 35.55
N PHE A 35 19.82 -0.46 36.65
CA PHE A 35 19.21 0.86 36.65
C PHE A 35 19.92 1.77 37.64
N ARG A 36 19.80 3.09 37.44
CA ARG A 36 20.27 4.06 38.43
C ARG A 36 19.21 4.27 39.49
N ASP A 37 19.62 4.38 40.75
CA ASP A 37 18.76 4.83 41.83
C ASP A 37 18.76 6.36 41.95
N GLY A 38 18.06 6.89 42.97
CA GLY A 38 17.99 8.33 43.24
C GLY A 38 19.35 8.96 43.48
N THR A 39 20.31 8.20 44.03
CA THR A 39 21.69 8.67 44.28
C THR A 39 22.60 8.60 43.04
N GLY A 40 22.11 8.03 41.93
CA GLY A 40 22.89 7.81 40.70
C GLY A 40 23.69 6.51 40.68
N ASN A 41 23.62 5.69 41.74
CA ASN A 41 24.29 4.40 41.84
C ASN A 41 23.62 3.37 40.91
N ILE A 42 24.43 2.54 40.25
CA ILE A 42 23.91 1.45 39.40
C ILE A 42 23.54 0.27 40.30
N VAL A 43 22.24 -0.02 40.39
CA VAL A 43 21.70 -1.17 41.11
C VAL A 43 21.51 -2.32 40.12
N SER A 44 22.03 -3.51 40.47
CA SER A 44 21.88 -4.72 39.67
C SER A 44 20.79 -5.63 40.25
N TYR A 45 19.80 -5.95 39.42
CA TYR A 45 18.66 -6.79 39.74
C TYR A 45 18.79 -8.11 38.96
N ASN A 46 19.50 -9.08 39.54
CA ASN A 46 19.50 -10.45 39.01
C ASN A 46 18.09 -11.02 39.21
N LEU A 47 17.32 -11.22 38.14
CA LEU A 47 15.92 -11.62 38.26
C LEU A 47 15.74 -12.97 38.96
N GLN A 48 16.71 -13.88 38.86
CA GLN A 48 16.64 -15.18 39.51
C GLN A 48 16.76 -15.11 41.04
N ALA A 49 17.61 -14.22 41.56
CA ALA A 49 18.02 -14.24 42.97
C ALA A 49 17.74 -12.94 43.75
N SER A 50 17.50 -11.82 43.06
CA SER A 50 17.33 -10.52 43.70
C SER A 50 16.03 -10.45 44.51
N ARG A 51 16.13 -9.88 45.72
CA ARG A 51 15.00 -9.59 46.61
C ARG A 51 14.70 -8.09 46.72
N LEU A 52 15.22 -7.28 45.80
CA LEU A 52 15.08 -5.81 45.83
C LEU A 52 13.76 -5.33 45.21
N CYS A 53 12.82 -6.22 44.90
CA CYS A 53 11.52 -5.89 44.34
C CYS A 53 10.43 -5.85 45.42
N GLY A 54 9.22 -5.46 45.00
CA GLY A 54 8.10 -5.16 45.87
C GLY A 54 8.09 -3.69 46.30
N THR A 55 6.92 -3.23 46.74
CA THR A 55 6.68 -1.82 47.09
C THR A 55 7.60 -1.27 48.20
N THR A 56 8.17 -2.16 49.02
CA THR A 56 9.07 -1.82 50.12
C THR A 56 10.50 -2.34 49.96
N GLY A 57 10.84 -3.02 48.85
CA GLY A 57 12.18 -3.57 48.60
C GLY A 57 12.56 -4.72 49.55
N GLY A 58 12.03 -5.92 49.28
CA GLY A 58 12.32 -7.14 50.08
C GLY A 58 11.72 -8.44 49.54
N GLN A 59 11.02 -8.34 48.40
CA GLN A 59 10.37 -9.45 47.71
C GLN A 59 11.22 -9.91 46.52
N PRO A 60 11.17 -11.21 46.18
CA PRO A 60 11.86 -11.71 45.01
C PRO A 60 11.38 -10.97 43.75
N CYS A 61 12.32 -10.56 42.91
CA CYS A 61 12.01 -9.92 41.63
C CYS A 61 11.32 -10.90 40.68
N ASP A 62 11.74 -12.17 40.68
CA ASP A 62 10.99 -13.26 40.09
C ASP A 62 10.45 -14.20 41.20
N PRO A 63 9.15 -14.17 41.53
CA PRO A 63 8.56 -15.09 42.51
C PRO A 63 8.70 -16.57 42.14
N ARG A 64 8.90 -16.90 40.86
CA ARG A 64 9.13 -18.27 40.39
C ARG A 64 10.60 -18.69 40.54
N GLY A 65 11.52 -17.76 40.78
CA GLY A 65 12.95 -18.03 40.97
C GLY A 65 13.67 -18.64 39.76
N LEU A 66 13.11 -18.46 38.56
CA LEU A 66 13.63 -19.08 37.33
C LEU A 66 14.57 -18.14 36.57
N GLY A 67 14.31 -16.83 36.62
CA GLY A 67 15.11 -15.84 35.91
C GLY A 67 14.99 -15.95 34.38
N LEU A 68 16.11 -15.75 33.68
CA LEU A 68 16.19 -15.69 32.22
C LEU A 68 15.55 -16.93 31.56
N SER A 69 14.62 -16.71 30.65
CA SER A 69 14.02 -17.81 29.87
C SER A 69 15.07 -18.46 28.96
N PRO A 70 15.12 -19.81 28.85
CA PRO A 70 16.03 -20.51 27.95
C PRO A 70 15.89 -20.11 26.48
N ILE A 71 14.65 -19.86 26.02
CA ILE A 71 14.40 -19.42 24.64
C ILE A 71 14.90 -18.00 24.42
N ILE A 72 14.76 -17.13 25.42
CA ILE A 72 15.30 -15.77 25.35
C ILE A 72 16.82 -15.78 25.38
N ALA A 73 17.45 -16.65 26.18
CA ALA A 73 18.89 -16.85 26.16
C ALA A 73 19.39 -17.27 24.76
N GLN A 74 18.68 -18.19 24.10
CA GLN A 74 18.99 -18.58 22.71
C GLN A 74 18.76 -17.42 21.72
N GLN A 75 17.69 -16.64 21.88
CA GLN A 75 17.42 -15.45 21.07
C GLN A 75 18.54 -14.42 21.21
N PHE A 76 18.98 -14.14 22.44
CA PHE A 76 20.11 -13.25 22.70
C PHE A 76 21.40 -13.79 22.08
N ALA A 77 21.64 -15.10 22.08
CA ALA A 77 22.81 -15.70 21.43
C ALA A 77 22.85 -15.48 19.91
N LEU A 78 21.71 -15.24 19.26
CA LEU A 78 21.65 -14.84 17.85
C LEU A 78 22.05 -13.36 17.63
N LEU A 79 21.96 -12.53 18.67
CA LEU A 79 22.34 -11.13 18.61
C LEU A 79 23.84 -10.98 18.86
N PRO A 80 24.58 -10.27 17.99
CA PRO A 80 26.00 -9.99 18.19
C PRO A 80 26.25 -9.08 19.40
N GLN A 81 27.51 -8.97 19.80
CA GLN A 81 27.95 -7.97 20.78
C GLN A 81 27.88 -6.56 20.20
N GLY A 82 27.48 -5.59 21.03
CA GLY A 82 27.41 -4.19 20.64
C GLY A 82 28.78 -3.56 20.45
N ASN A 83 28.86 -2.54 19.59
CA ASN A 83 30.08 -1.78 19.31
C ASN A 83 29.87 -0.26 19.40
N ASP A 84 28.67 0.20 19.78
CA ASP A 84 28.31 1.62 19.85
C ASP A 84 27.64 1.92 21.20
N THR A 85 28.38 2.61 22.08
CA THR A 85 27.88 3.03 23.39
C THR A 85 27.04 4.31 23.35
N SER A 86 26.91 4.99 22.20
CA SER A 86 26.06 6.17 22.08
C SER A 86 24.58 5.82 21.84
N VAL A 87 24.26 4.54 21.67
CA VAL A 87 22.90 4.02 21.47
C VAL A 87 22.61 2.94 22.50
N GLY A 88 21.35 2.83 22.91
CA GLY A 88 20.94 2.07 24.09
C GLY A 88 21.08 2.89 25.37
N ASP A 89 20.85 2.26 26.51
CA ASP A 89 20.96 2.90 27.83
C ASP A 89 22.35 2.75 28.48
N GLY A 90 23.25 1.98 27.84
CA GLY A 90 24.60 1.69 28.34
C GLY A 90 24.61 0.80 29.60
N LEU A 91 23.46 0.30 30.04
CA LEU A 91 23.28 -0.52 31.24
C LEU A 91 22.68 -1.89 30.92
N ASN A 92 21.49 -1.89 30.31
CA ASN A 92 20.77 -3.08 29.87
C ASN A 92 21.00 -3.34 28.38
N THR A 93 21.16 -2.27 27.60
CA THR A 93 21.29 -2.32 26.14
C THR A 93 22.49 -1.54 25.64
N ILE A 94 22.98 -1.94 24.48
CA ILE A 94 24.08 -1.29 23.77
C ILE A 94 23.77 -1.28 22.28
N GLY A 95 24.24 -0.26 21.57
CA GLY A 95 24.11 -0.16 20.13
C GLY A 95 25.01 -1.15 19.39
N ILE A 96 24.50 -1.68 18.29
CA ILE A 96 25.31 -2.21 17.21
C ILE A 96 25.15 -1.35 15.96
N ARG A 97 26.26 -0.83 15.45
CA ARG A 97 26.32 0.04 14.27
C ARG A 97 27.27 -0.52 13.23
N GLY A 98 26.84 -0.49 11.98
CA GLY A 98 27.68 -0.83 10.85
C GLY A 98 27.03 -0.50 9.51
N PRO A 99 27.82 -0.49 8.43
CA PRO A 99 27.30 -0.24 7.10
C PRO A 99 26.53 -1.47 6.58
N THR A 100 25.45 -1.22 5.85
CA THR A 100 24.79 -2.21 4.99
C THR A 100 24.72 -1.68 3.57
N LYS A 101 24.73 -2.58 2.60
CA LYS A 101 24.62 -2.27 1.18
C LYS A 101 23.23 -1.69 0.86
N THR A 102 23.19 -0.60 0.10
CA THR A 102 21.98 0.04 -0.45
C THR A 102 22.19 0.39 -1.92
N ASP A 103 22.91 -0.48 -2.64
CA ASP A 103 23.25 -0.28 -4.04
C ASP A 103 22.02 -0.14 -4.93
N ILE A 104 22.15 0.68 -5.97
CA ILE A 104 21.17 0.80 -7.05
C ILE A 104 21.84 0.43 -8.37
N ALA A 105 21.21 -0.44 -9.15
CA ALA A 105 21.63 -0.82 -10.48
C ALA A 105 20.47 -0.70 -11.46
N ASN A 106 20.69 0.05 -12.54
CA ASN A 106 19.73 0.25 -13.61
C ASN A 106 20.32 -0.24 -14.93
N ASP A 107 19.59 -1.09 -15.64
CA ASP A 107 19.90 -1.52 -16.99
C ASP A 107 18.72 -1.20 -17.89
N ASN A 108 18.93 -0.43 -18.95
CA ASN A 108 17.91 -0.04 -19.91
C ASN A 108 18.39 -0.42 -21.32
N ALA A 109 17.55 -1.10 -22.09
CA ALA A 109 17.84 -1.49 -23.45
C ALA A 109 16.62 -1.16 -24.32
N LEU A 110 16.87 -0.47 -25.42
CA LEU A 110 15.84 -0.06 -26.36
C LEU A 110 16.30 -0.37 -27.78
N ALA A 111 15.39 -0.92 -28.58
CA ALA A 111 15.57 -1.14 -30.00
C ALA A 111 14.34 -0.64 -30.75
N ARG A 112 14.57 0.15 -31.79
CA ARG A 112 13.53 0.67 -32.67
C ARG A 112 13.86 0.33 -34.12
N VAL A 113 12.85 -0.07 -34.87
CA VAL A 113 12.94 -0.33 -36.31
C VAL A 113 11.87 0.47 -37.01
N ASP A 114 12.25 1.21 -38.04
CA ASP A 114 11.36 2.00 -38.89
C ASP A 114 11.52 1.55 -40.34
N PHE A 115 10.42 1.17 -40.98
CA PHE A 115 10.42 0.62 -42.32
C PHE A 115 9.43 1.36 -43.21
N LEU A 116 9.95 2.02 -44.25
CA LEU A 116 9.11 2.56 -45.33
C LEU A 116 8.71 1.41 -46.24
N LEU A 117 7.49 0.89 -46.05
CA LEU A 117 6.89 -0.19 -46.83
C LEU A 117 6.60 0.29 -48.26
N THR A 118 6.03 1.50 -48.38
CA THR A 118 5.85 2.23 -49.65
C THR A 118 6.12 3.72 -49.43
N SER A 119 5.88 4.58 -50.44
CA SER A 119 5.95 6.03 -50.25
C SER A 119 4.88 6.57 -49.29
N ASN A 120 3.77 5.83 -49.11
CA ASN A 120 2.61 6.28 -48.35
C ASN A 120 2.42 5.51 -47.04
N TRP A 121 3.16 4.43 -46.82
CA TRP A 121 3.01 3.54 -45.67
C TRP A 121 4.33 3.36 -44.93
N HIS A 122 4.29 3.63 -43.63
CA HIS A 122 5.41 3.54 -42.70
C HIS A 122 5.06 2.60 -41.56
N LEU A 123 5.94 1.63 -41.31
CA LEU A 123 5.85 0.68 -40.21
C LEU A 123 6.92 1.03 -39.19
N SER A 124 6.58 0.99 -37.90
CA SER A 124 7.55 1.18 -36.83
C SER A 124 7.34 0.17 -35.71
N GLY A 125 8.43 -0.41 -35.22
CA GLY A 125 8.46 -1.33 -34.08
C GLY A 125 9.38 -0.80 -32.99
N LEU A 126 8.97 -0.92 -31.74
CA LEU A 126 9.73 -0.57 -30.55
C LEU A 126 9.74 -1.75 -29.59
N TRP A 127 10.94 -2.08 -29.12
CA TRP A 127 11.20 -2.96 -28.00
C TRP A 127 11.95 -2.16 -26.94
N ASP A 128 11.39 -2.06 -25.75
CA ASP A 128 11.99 -1.38 -24.61
C ASP A 128 11.93 -2.30 -23.39
N TRP A 129 13.10 -2.49 -22.80
CA TRP A 129 13.36 -3.34 -21.66
C TRP A 129 14.13 -2.52 -20.65
N ALA A 130 13.63 -2.43 -19.43
CA ALA A 130 14.37 -1.82 -18.35
C ALA A 130 14.35 -2.70 -17.09
N GLN A 131 15.38 -2.57 -16.29
CA GLN A 131 15.59 -3.31 -15.06
C GLN A 131 16.16 -2.35 -14.03
N THR A 132 15.49 -2.21 -12.90
CA THR A 132 16.01 -1.55 -11.71
C THR A 132 16.14 -2.57 -10.60
N ARG A 133 17.29 -2.57 -9.94
CA ARG A 133 17.56 -3.33 -8.72
C ARG A 133 18.04 -2.34 -7.68
N SER A 134 17.26 -2.15 -6.62
CA SER A 134 17.65 -1.37 -5.47
C SER A 134 17.54 -2.20 -4.20
N ALA A 135 18.35 -1.87 -3.21
CA ALA A 135 18.22 -2.37 -1.85
C ALA A 135 18.09 -1.19 -0.88
N ASP A 136 17.33 -1.39 0.20
CA ASP A 136 17.14 -0.38 1.24
C ASP A 136 17.37 -0.97 2.64
N THR A 137 17.18 -0.15 3.67
CA THR A 137 17.37 -0.56 5.07
C THR A 137 16.07 -0.86 5.78
N THR A 138 14.96 -1.06 5.05
CA THR A 138 13.64 -1.34 5.64
C THR A 138 13.67 -2.64 6.44
N GLN A 139 14.40 -3.65 5.95
CA GLN A 139 14.62 -4.91 6.64
C GLN A 139 16.12 -5.24 6.60
N ILE A 140 16.73 -5.42 7.76
CA ILE A 140 18.14 -5.80 7.89
C ILE A 140 18.30 -7.02 8.80
N ASP A 141 19.43 -7.70 8.65
CA ASP A 141 19.90 -8.82 9.46
C ASP A 141 21.23 -8.44 10.10
N ILE A 142 21.26 -8.40 11.43
CA ILE A 142 22.43 -8.01 12.22
C ILE A 142 23.21 -9.20 12.76
N ARG A 143 22.76 -10.45 12.53
CA ARG A 143 23.39 -11.65 13.08
C ARG A 143 24.86 -11.82 12.69
N GLY A 144 25.26 -11.23 11.56
CA GLY A 144 26.65 -11.20 11.10
C GLY A 144 27.59 -10.29 11.90
N GLY A 145 27.07 -9.48 12.83
CA GLY A 145 27.84 -8.46 13.55
C GLY A 145 28.02 -7.17 12.75
N ALA A 146 28.67 -6.19 13.38
CA ALA A 146 28.79 -4.82 12.87
C ALA A 146 29.44 -4.72 11.48
N ASN A 147 30.35 -5.66 11.16
CA ASN A 147 31.06 -5.67 9.89
C ASN A 147 30.33 -6.45 8.77
N ASN A 148 29.16 -7.04 9.07
CA ASN A 148 28.43 -7.89 8.13
C ASN A 148 26.92 -7.79 8.35
N ILE A 149 26.42 -6.56 8.54
CA ILE A 149 24.99 -6.28 8.53
C ILE A 149 24.48 -6.38 7.09
N LYS A 150 23.43 -7.17 6.88
CA LYS A 150 22.87 -7.43 5.55
C LYS A 150 21.49 -6.83 5.40
N THR A 151 21.25 -6.11 4.32
CA THR A 151 19.88 -5.81 3.88
C THR A 151 19.20 -7.10 3.41
N LEU A 152 17.96 -7.29 3.84
CA LEU A 152 17.04 -8.32 3.34
C LEU A 152 15.95 -7.71 2.45
N SER A 153 15.94 -6.38 2.27
CA SER A 153 14.93 -5.63 1.53
C SER A 153 15.47 -5.20 0.18
N THR A 154 14.91 -5.76 -0.89
CA THR A 154 15.23 -5.40 -2.27
C THR A 154 13.97 -5.05 -3.04
N ILE A 155 14.06 -4.07 -3.93
CA ILE A 155 12.93 -3.57 -4.71
C ILE A 155 13.22 -3.74 -6.21
N PRO A 156 13.13 -4.96 -6.75
CA PRO A 156 13.28 -5.16 -8.19
C PRO A 156 12.09 -4.56 -8.95
N ASN A 157 12.39 -3.91 -10.07
CA ASN A 157 11.40 -3.43 -11.02
C ASN A 157 11.86 -3.76 -12.46
N ASP A 158 10.99 -4.37 -13.24
CA ASP A 158 11.22 -4.96 -14.56
C ASP A 158 10.14 -4.54 -15.57
N PRO A 159 10.05 -3.24 -15.92
CA PRO A 159 9.09 -2.77 -16.92
C PRO A 159 9.46 -3.29 -18.32
N ARG A 160 8.44 -3.52 -19.14
CA ARG A 160 8.58 -3.94 -20.54
C ARG A 160 7.61 -3.13 -21.38
N LEU A 161 8.05 -2.68 -22.55
CA LEU A 161 7.18 -2.04 -23.53
C LEU A 161 7.50 -2.59 -24.92
N TYR A 162 6.47 -3.13 -25.56
CA TYR A 162 6.51 -3.52 -26.96
C TYR A 162 5.45 -2.71 -27.70
N ASN A 163 5.80 -2.14 -28.83
CA ASN A 163 4.88 -1.35 -29.64
C ASN A 163 5.14 -1.64 -31.12
N PHE A 164 4.06 -1.85 -31.84
CA PHE A 164 4.01 -1.95 -33.28
C PHE A 164 3.08 -0.84 -33.78
N SER A 165 3.48 -0.13 -34.83
CA SER A 165 2.66 0.89 -35.45
C SER A 165 2.73 0.84 -36.96
N LEU A 166 1.61 1.16 -37.59
CA LEU A 166 1.45 1.27 -39.03
C LEU A 166 0.75 2.59 -39.32
N THR A 167 1.44 3.50 -40.01
CA THR A 167 0.90 4.81 -40.39
C THR A 167 0.83 4.89 -41.91
N GLY A 168 -0.33 5.26 -42.43
CA GLY A 168 -0.61 5.27 -43.86
C GLY A 168 -1.32 6.53 -44.31
N THR A 169 -0.91 7.07 -45.45
CA THR A 169 -1.68 8.06 -46.20
C THR A 169 -2.50 7.34 -47.27
N ILE A 170 -3.80 7.16 -47.02
CA ILE A 170 -4.73 6.46 -47.92
C ILE A 170 -5.06 7.36 -49.13
N SER A 171 -5.23 8.66 -48.89
CA SER A 171 -5.36 9.71 -49.91
C SER A 171 -4.72 11.00 -49.40
N PRO A 172 -4.52 12.05 -50.22
CA PRO A 172 -3.96 13.33 -49.77
C PRO A 172 -4.71 13.99 -48.61
N THR A 173 -5.93 13.55 -48.33
CA THR A 173 -6.76 14.06 -47.24
C THR A 173 -7.09 13.04 -46.16
N LEU A 174 -6.67 11.77 -46.29
CA LEU A 174 -7.04 10.69 -45.38
C LEU A 174 -5.78 9.97 -44.88
N VAL A 175 -5.52 10.08 -43.58
CA VAL A 175 -4.39 9.45 -42.90
C VAL A 175 -4.91 8.50 -41.82
N ASN A 176 -4.33 7.31 -41.74
CA ASN A 176 -4.62 6.31 -40.71
C ASN A 176 -3.35 6.00 -39.91
N GLU A 177 -3.52 5.74 -38.61
CA GLU A 177 -2.48 5.35 -37.69
C GLU A 177 -3.00 4.22 -36.78
N PHE A 178 -2.54 3.01 -37.05
CA PHE A 178 -2.79 1.84 -36.23
C PHE A 178 -1.62 1.62 -35.26
N ARG A 179 -1.91 1.24 -34.00
CA ARG A 179 -0.92 0.75 -33.05
C ARG A 179 -1.41 -0.46 -32.27
N ALA A 180 -0.51 -1.39 -32.03
CA ALA A 180 -0.69 -2.50 -31.11
C ALA A 180 0.50 -2.55 -30.17
N GLY A 181 0.26 -2.75 -28.87
CA GLY A 181 1.32 -2.73 -27.89
C GLY A 181 1.04 -3.60 -26.68
N TYR A 182 2.10 -3.81 -25.91
CA TYR A 182 2.09 -4.50 -24.64
C TYR A 182 2.95 -3.70 -23.66
N PHE A 183 2.36 -3.32 -22.54
CA PHE A 183 3.07 -2.71 -21.43
C PHE A 183 3.06 -3.65 -20.23
N GLN A 184 4.20 -3.83 -19.57
CA GLN A 184 4.29 -4.45 -18.26
C GLN A 184 4.93 -3.49 -17.28
N SER A 185 4.37 -3.43 -16.08
CA SER A 185 4.97 -2.78 -14.92
C SER A 185 5.03 -3.77 -13.76
N THR A 186 6.04 -3.65 -12.92
CA THR A 186 6.20 -4.47 -11.73
C THR A 186 6.54 -3.60 -10.54
N ILE A 187 6.04 -3.93 -9.37
CA ILE A 187 6.50 -3.39 -8.10
C ILE A 187 6.64 -4.56 -7.15
N VAL A 188 7.88 -4.85 -6.75
CA VAL A 188 8.18 -5.99 -5.90
C VAL A 188 8.90 -5.46 -4.68
N PHE A 189 8.35 -5.72 -3.51
CA PHE A 189 9.06 -5.56 -2.25
C PHE A 189 9.50 -6.97 -1.84
N ASN A 190 10.73 -7.33 -2.19
CA ASN A 190 11.29 -8.63 -1.81
C ASN A 190 11.91 -8.51 -0.42
N ARG A 191 11.34 -9.24 0.53
CA ARG A 191 11.67 -9.20 1.95
C ARG A 191 11.52 -10.60 2.54
N LEU A 192 12.28 -10.91 3.58
CA LEU A 192 12.19 -12.20 4.25
C LEU A 192 10.95 -12.23 5.17
N PRO A 193 10.01 -13.18 5.00
CA PRO A 193 8.88 -13.32 5.91
C PRO A 193 9.33 -13.76 7.30
N PRO A 194 8.51 -13.54 8.35
CA PRO A 194 8.83 -14.02 9.69
C PRO A 194 9.11 -15.52 9.72
N GLN A 195 10.29 -15.88 10.21
CA GLN A 195 10.77 -17.26 10.37
C GLN A 195 10.87 -17.63 11.84
N THR A 196 10.49 -18.87 12.15
CA THR A 196 10.80 -19.51 13.43
C THR A 196 12.29 -19.85 13.48
N LEU A 197 13.11 -18.93 14.01
CA LEU A 197 14.55 -19.17 14.19
C LEU A 197 14.85 -20.19 15.30
N LEU A 198 13.95 -20.28 16.28
CA LEU A 198 14.08 -21.15 17.44
C LEU A 198 12.94 -22.19 17.41
N PRO A 199 13.19 -23.44 16.97
CA PRO A 199 12.14 -24.46 16.85
C PRO A 199 11.35 -24.68 18.15
N ALA A 200 12.02 -24.60 19.30
CA ALA A 200 11.39 -24.74 20.62
C ALA A 200 10.38 -23.62 20.95
N ALA A 201 10.47 -22.46 20.31
CA ALA A 201 9.50 -21.37 20.45
C ALA A 201 8.22 -21.61 19.64
N GLY A 202 8.28 -22.43 18.60
CA GLY A 202 7.15 -22.74 17.70
C GLY A 202 6.73 -21.60 16.76
N THR A 203 7.24 -20.38 16.95
CA THR A 203 6.85 -19.17 16.19
C THR A 203 8.04 -18.22 16.02
N ALA A 204 7.90 -17.19 15.17
CA ALA A 204 8.85 -16.08 15.16
C ALA A 204 8.69 -15.25 16.44
N VAL A 205 9.80 -14.96 17.14
CA VAL A 205 9.80 -14.26 18.43
C VAL A 205 10.30 -12.83 18.26
N SER A 206 9.44 -11.86 18.60
CA SER A 206 9.80 -10.44 18.72
C SER A 206 9.87 -10.06 20.19
N LEU A 207 10.88 -9.27 20.55
CA LEU A 207 11.01 -8.69 21.89
C LEU A 207 10.53 -7.23 21.85
N SER A 208 10.12 -6.68 23.00
CA SER A 208 9.56 -5.34 23.08
C SER A 208 10.60 -4.24 23.34
N GLY A 209 11.64 -4.56 24.12
CA GLY A 209 12.72 -3.65 24.50
C GLY A 209 14.03 -3.89 23.76
N ILE A 210 14.15 -4.95 22.97
CA ILE A 210 15.36 -5.35 22.25
C ILE A 210 15.03 -5.60 20.78
N ASP A 211 15.89 -5.14 19.88
CA ASP A 211 15.70 -5.39 18.45
C ASP A 211 15.86 -6.88 18.12
N SER A 212 15.08 -7.33 17.13
CA SER A 212 15.15 -8.70 16.65
C SER A 212 16.43 -8.96 15.84
N PRO A 213 16.92 -10.21 15.75
CA PRO A 213 18.11 -10.55 14.96
C PRO A 213 18.03 -10.12 13.49
N TYR A 214 16.81 -10.10 12.95
CA TYR A 214 16.43 -9.38 11.75
C TYR A 214 15.02 -8.85 11.93
N ASP A 215 14.61 -7.83 11.18
CA ASP A 215 13.30 -7.20 11.39
C ASP A 215 12.17 -8.17 10.96
N ILE A 216 11.39 -8.66 11.92
CA ILE A 216 10.24 -9.55 11.69
C ILE A 216 8.89 -8.83 11.79
N GLY A 217 8.87 -7.55 12.16
CA GLY A 217 7.66 -6.73 12.32
C GLY A 217 7.07 -6.24 10.99
N PRO A 218 6.54 -5.00 10.90
CA PRO A 218 5.97 -4.45 9.66
C PRO A 218 6.92 -4.47 8.45
N ALA A 219 8.22 -4.56 8.69
CA ALA A 219 9.25 -4.72 7.68
C ALA A 219 9.24 -6.09 6.98
N ALA A 220 8.75 -7.17 7.60
CA ALA A 220 8.82 -8.54 7.03
C ALA A 220 7.65 -8.88 6.09
N ARG A 221 7.27 -7.92 5.25
CA ARG A 221 6.10 -7.99 4.37
C ARG A 221 6.53 -7.99 2.91
N PRO A 222 6.88 -9.15 2.33
CA PRO A 222 7.05 -9.28 0.90
C PRO A 222 5.75 -9.04 0.17
N GLN A 223 5.82 -8.25 -0.89
CA GLN A 223 4.67 -7.88 -1.71
C GLN A 223 5.08 -7.88 -3.18
N VAL A 224 4.17 -8.34 -4.03
CA VAL A 224 4.38 -8.39 -5.48
C VAL A 224 3.20 -7.74 -6.15
N GLY A 225 3.46 -6.82 -7.08
CA GLY A 225 2.47 -6.24 -7.99
C GLY A 225 3.00 -6.37 -9.40
N ILE A 226 2.25 -7.02 -10.28
CA ILE A 226 2.59 -7.15 -11.71
C ILE A 226 1.36 -6.72 -12.50
N SER A 227 1.52 -5.71 -13.35
CA SER A 227 0.48 -5.28 -14.29
C SER A 227 0.94 -5.55 -15.71
N ARG A 228 0.04 -6.05 -16.53
CA ARG A 228 0.23 -6.27 -17.95
C ARG A 228 -0.92 -5.64 -18.70
N THR A 229 -0.65 -4.90 -19.76
CA THR A 229 -1.67 -4.22 -20.55
C THR A 229 -1.37 -4.37 -22.03
N PRO A 230 -1.89 -5.44 -22.67
CA PRO A 230 -2.12 -5.45 -24.09
C PRO A 230 -3.08 -4.31 -24.48
N GLN A 231 -2.73 -3.60 -25.55
CA GLN A 231 -3.49 -2.46 -26.04
C GLN A 231 -3.49 -2.46 -27.57
N VAL A 232 -4.64 -2.11 -28.16
CA VAL A 232 -4.77 -1.89 -29.59
C VAL A 232 -5.54 -0.59 -29.81
N LEU A 233 -5.06 0.27 -30.69
CA LEU A 233 -5.73 1.52 -31.04
C LEU A 233 -5.57 1.79 -32.54
N ASP A 234 -6.53 2.54 -33.07
CA ASP A 234 -6.53 3.01 -34.44
C ASP A 234 -7.07 4.44 -34.48
N ASN A 235 -6.40 5.31 -35.21
CA ASN A 235 -6.80 6.70 -35.42
C ASN A 235 -6.89 7.00 -36.90
N VAL A 236 -7.91 7.75 -37.29
CA VAL A 236 -8.11 8.25 -38.65
C VAL A 236 -8.26 9.75 -38.61
N THR A 237 -7.52 10.46 -39.46
CA THR A 237 -7.68 11.89 -39.72
C THR A 237 -8.13 12.09 -41.17
N TRP A 238 -9.27 12.75 -41.36
CA TRP A 238 -9.85 13.03 -42.67
C TRP A 238 -10.14 14.52 -42.85
N THR A 239 -9.44 15.14 -43.81
CA THR A 239 -9.70 16.53 -44.22
C THR A 239 -10.69 16.55 -45.37
N LYS A 240 -11.95 16.91 -45.09
CA LYS A 240 -13.00 16.96 -46.12
C LYS A 240 -13.58 18.35 -46.21
N GLY A 241 -13.15 19.11 -47.23
CA GLY A 241 -13.61 20.48 -47.45
C GLY A 241 -13.29 21.38 -46.26
N LYS A 242 -14.31 21.82 -45.53
CA LYS A 242 -14.20 22.69 -44.35
C LYS A 242 -14.00 21.94 -43.03
N HIS A 243 -13.96 20.60 -43.07
CA HIS A 243 -13.91 19.74 -41.90
C HIS A 243 -12.55 19.05 -41.78
N ILE A 244 -12.07 18.95 -40.55
CA ILE A 244 -10.99 18.05 -40.16
C ILE A 244 -11.60 17.09 -39.14
N LEU A 245 -11.94 15.89 -39.61
CA LEU A 245 -12.51 14.84 -38.80
C LEU A 245 -11.38 13.99 -38.24
N GLN A 246 -11.40 13.73 -36.93
CA GLN A 246 -10.49 12.80 -36.28
C GLN A 246 -11.30 11.82 -35.44
N GLY A 247 -11.09 10.53 -35.64
CA GLY A 247 -11.77 9.52 -34.85
C GLY A 247 -11.02 8.22 -34.81
N GLY A 248 -11.45 7.34 -33.91
CA GLY A 248 -10.72 6.11 -33.65
C GLY A 248 -11.18 5.39 -32.40
N PHE A 249 -10.44 4.34 -32.05
CA PHE A 249 -10.67 3.55 -30.85
C PHE A 249 -9.37 3.26 -30.12
N ASN A 250 -9.51 2.90 -28.84
CA ASN A 250 -8.42 2.44 -27.99
C ASN A 250 -8.96 1.37 -27.04
N PHE A 251 -8.55 0.12 -27.23
CA PHE A 251 -8.93 -1.01 -26.40
C PHE A 251 -7.74 -1.47 -25.58
N GLN A 252 -7.96 -1.61 -24.28
CA GLN A 252 -6.98 -2.10 -23.32
C GLN A 252 -7.55 -3.33 -22.64
N PHE A 253 -6.70 -4.34 -22.43
CA PHE A 253 -7.05 -5.58 -21.73
C PHE A 253 -6.16 -5.78 -20.50
N PRO A 254 -6.22 -4.90 -19.47
CA PRO A 254 -5.32 -5.03 -18.35
C PRO A 254 -5.51 -6.35 -17.58
N TRP A 255 -4.38 -6.88 -17.13
CA TRP A 255 -4.28 -7.95 -16.15
C TRP A 255 -3.40 -7.48 -15.01
N PHE A 256 -3.76 -7.84 -13.78
CA PHE A 256 -2.99 -7.49 -12.61
C PHE A 256 -2.89 -8.69 -11.67
N TYR A 257 -1.70 -8.87 -11.10
CA TYR A 257 -1.42 -9.83 -10.04
C TYR A 257 -0.88 -9.07 -8.84
N HIS A 258 -1.50 -9.27 -7.69
CA HIS A 258 -0.98 -8.81 -6.40
C HIS A 258 -0.80 -9.98 -5.45
N SER A 259 0.30 -10.00 -4.69
CA SER A 259 0.46 -10.91 -3.56
C SER A 259 1.03 -10.19 -2.33
N ARG A 260 0.65 -10.67 -1.14
CA ARG A 260 1.15 -10.20 0.16
C ARG A 260 0.97 -11.27 1.25
N LEU A 261 1.47 -11.03 2.46
CA LEU A 261 1.40 -12.01 3.56
C LEU A 261 0.52 -11.55 4.73
N GLU A 262 -0.19 -10.45 4.59
CA GLU A 262 -0.89 -9.82 5.70
C GLU A 262 -2.23 -9.23 5.28
N LYS A 263 -3.14 -9.17 6.25
CA LYS A 263 -4.37 -8.35 6.22
C LYS A 263 -4.40 -7.53 7.50
N SER A 264 -4.74 -6.24 7.40
CA SER A 264 -4.90 -5.33 8.54
C SER A 264 -3.71 -5.32 9.53
N GLY A 265 -2.48 -5.52 9.03
CA GLY A 265 -1.25 -5.49 9.81
C GLY A 265 -0.84 -6.81 10.47
N VAL A 266 -1.68 -7.85 10.43
CA VAL A 266 -1.40 -9.19 10.94
C VAL A 266 -0.96 -10.10 9.81
N VAL A 267 0.19 -10.75 9.97
CA VAL A 267 0.79 -11.65 8.97
C VAL A 267 0.25 -13.08 9.09
N VAL A 268 0.25 -13.84 7.99
CA VAL A 268 -0.19 -15.25 7.96
C VAL A 268 0.75 -16.21 8.71
N TYR A 269 2.00 -15.79 8.95
CA TYR A 269 2.95 -16.54 9.74
C TYR A 269 2.79 -16.21 11.23
N PRO A 270 2.78 -17.19 12.14
CA PRO A 270 2.58 -16.93 13.55
C PRO A 270 3.77 -16.20 14.16
N GLN A 271 3.45 -15.15 14.91
CA GLN A 271 4.42 -14.32 15.63
C GLN A 271 4.04 -14.22 17.10
N THR A 272 5.06 -14.33 17.95
CA THR A 272 4.94 -14.10 19.37
C THR A 272 5.64 -12.80 19.73
N VAL A 273 4.91 -11.91 20.38
CA VAL A 273 5.46 -10.73 21.04
C VAL A 273 5.71 -11.10 22.49
N VAL A 274 6.97 -11.11 22.87
CA VAL A 274 7.41 -11.17 24.27
C VAL A 274 7.60 -9.75 24.73
N GLY A 275 7.04 -9.41 25.89
CA GLY A 275 7.11 -8.06 26.39
C GLY A 275 5.87 -7.63 27.16
N VAL A 276 5.68 -6.32 27.21
CA VAL A 276 4.53 -5.63 27.78
C VAL A 276 4.08 -4.52 26.83
N GLY A 277 2.80 -4.20 26.80
CA GLY A 277 2.33 -3.01 26.08
C GLY A 277 0.90 -3.06 25.58
N SER A 278 0.32 -4.25 25.40
CA SER A 278 -1.07 -4.38 24.94
C SER A 278 -1.93 -5.23 25.88
N ASN A 279 -1.42 -6.35 26.36
CA ASN A 279 -2.22 -7.33 27.09
C ASN A 279 -1.63 -7.73 28.45
N VAL A 280 -0.33 -7.53 28.65
CA VAL A 280 0.36 -7.80 29.91
C VAL A 280 0.72 -6.50 30.62
N VAL A 281 0.36 -6.43 31.91
CA VAL A 281 0.73 -5.34 32.82
C VAL A 281 1.55 -5.92 33.96
N ILE A 282 2.81 -5.49 34.10
CA ILE A 282 3.66 -5.89 35.24
C ILE A 282 3.16 -5.16 36.49
N PRO A 283 2.71 -5.86 37.55
CA PRO A 283 2.26 -5.21 38.78
C PRO A 283 3.43 -4.60 39.55
N ALA A 284 3.15 -3.59 40.39
CA ALA A 284 4.15 -2.92 41.21
C ALA A 284 4.90 -3.87 42.19
N THR A 285 4.29 -5.01 42.54
CA THR A 285 4.90 -6.04 43.36
C THR A 285 6.10 -6.73 42.69
N LEU A 286 6.20 -6.69 41.36
CA LEU A 286 7.30 -7.23 40.57
C LEU A 286 8.28 -6.15 40.08
N ARG A 287 8.20 -4.95 40.68
CA ARG A 287 9.09 -3.83 40.40
C ARG A 287 9.92 -3.50 41.65
N PRO A 288 11.11 -2.90 41.50
CA PRO A 288 11.79 -2.24 42.60
C PRO A 288 10.91 -1.11 43.14
N PRO A 289 11.07 -0.73 44.42
CA PRO A 289 10.39 0.45 44.95
C PRO A 289 10.77 1.67 44.12
N THR A 290 9.79 2.52 43.78
CA THR A 290 10.06 3.76 43.05
C THR A 290 10.71 4.77 43.98
N CYS A 291 11.74 5.48 43.51
CA CYS A 291 12.43 6.50 44.30
C CYS A 291 11.45 7.62 44.68
N SER A 292 11.27 7.81 45.98
CA SER A 292 10.39 8.85 46.55
C SER A 292 11.12 10.18 46.79
N THR A 293 12.46 10.15 46.87
CA THR A 293 13.29 11.34 47.06
C THR A 293 14.53 11.29 46.15
N PRO A 294 15.13 12.45 45.79
CA PRO A 294 16.29 12.53 44.87
C PRO A 294 17.61 11.93 45.38
N ASN A 295 17.63 11.23 46.52
CA ASN A 295 18.84 10.58 47.07
C ASN A 295 18.50 9.24 47.73
N GLN A 296 17.40 8.60 47.32
CA GLN A 296 17.05 7.26 47.81
C GLN A 296 17.90 6.21 47.09
N ALA A 297 18.49 5.28 47.86
CA ALA A 297 19.23 4.14 47.32
C ALA A 297 18.33 2.91 47.10
N ASN A 298 18.77 1.96 46.26
CA ASN A 298 18.06 0.69 46.01
C ASN A 298 16.60 0.85 45.55
N CYS A 299 16.36 1.86 44.71
CA CYS A 299 15.07 2.15 44.12
C CYS A 299 15.20 2.32 42.60
N ILE A 300 14.07 2.34 41.90
CA ILE A 300 14.01 2.67 40.48
C ILE A 300 13.47 4.08 40.28
N LEU A 301 14.07 4.84 39.36
CA LEU A 301 13.56 6.15 38.98
C LEU A 301 12.23 6.01 38.24
N SER A 302 11.29 6.94 38.47
CA SER A 302 9.98 6.91 37.80
C SER A 302 10.08 6.90 36.27
N ALA A 303 11.11 7.54 35.70
CA ALA A 303 11.37 7.57 34.26
C ALA A 303 11.77 6.20 33.69
N ASP A 304 12.34 5.32 34.51
CA ASP A 304 12.84 4.01 34.08
C ASP A 304 11.81 2.88 34.22
N LEU A 305 10.62 3.16 34.79
CA LEU A 305 9.58 2.15 35.01
C LEU A 305 9.11 1.46 33.72
N SER A 306 9.03 2.21 32.62
CA SER A 306 8.66 1.63 31.32
C SER A 306 9.73 0.66 30.82
N ASN A 307 11.01 1.05 30.90
CA ASN A 307 12.15 0.22 30.51
C ASN A 307 12.29 -1.01 31.40
N TRP A 308 12.04 -0.87 32.72
CA TRP A 308 11.97 -2.02 33.62
C TRP A 308 10.94 -3.02 33.16
N ASN A 309 9.69 -2.60 32.91
CA ASN A 309 8.65 -3.54 32.54
C ASN A 309 8.96 -4.25 31.21
N ALA A 310 9.52 -3.53 30.23
CA ALA A 310 9.95 -4.09 28.95
C ALA A 310 11.05 -5.13 29.13
N PHE A 311 12.18 -4.78 29.77
CA PHE A 311 13.29 -5.70 29.98
C PHE A 311 12.94 -6.87 30.92
N TYR A 312 12.10 -6.63 31.92
CA TYR A 312 11.61 -7.66 32.84
C TYR A 312 10.81 -8.71 32.07
N ALA A 313 9.88 -8.28 31.20
CA ALA A 313 9.09 -9.18 30.39
C ALA A 313 9.93 -9.90 29.32
N ASP A 314 10.80 -9.16 28.63
CA ASP A 314 11.71 -9.70 27.61
C ASP A 314 12.61 -10.81 28.19
N VAL A 315 13.33 -10.53 29.29
CA VAL A 315 14.27 -11.48 29.91
C VAL A 315 13.54 -12.72 30.44
N LEU A 316 12.40 -12.55 31.09
CA LEU A 316 11.63 -13.69 31.62
C LEU A 316 10.86 -14.45 30.54
N GLY A 317 10.81 -13.94 29.30
CA GLY A 317 10.06 -14.56 28.22
C GLY A 317 8.55 -14.44 28.36
N ILE A 318 8.06 -13.40 29.04
CA ILE A 318 6.62 -13.20 29.26
C ILE A 318 5.94 -12.86 27.93
N VAL A 319 4.98 -13.69 27.52
CA VAL A 319 4.24 -13.51 26.27
C VAL A 319 3.16 -12.45 26.45
N ASP A 320 3.23 -11.34 25.70
CA ASP A 320 2.15 -10.35 25.63
C ASP A 320 1.04 -10.86 24.72
N ASN A 321 1.38 -11.29 23.50
CA ASN A 321 0.44 -11.90 22.60
C ASN A 321 1.09 -12.82 21.56
N VAL A 322 0.30 -13.77 21.05
CA VAL A 322 0.62 -14.57 19.86
C VAL A 322 -0.41 -14.24 18.81
N ASN A 323 0.01 -13.89 17.60
CA ASN A 323 -0.91 -13.53 16.52
C ASN A 323 -0.53 -14.19 15.19
N MET A 324 -1.55 -14.56 14.43
CA MET A 324 -1.45 -14.91 13.02
C MET A 324 -2.75 -14.57 12.30
N PHE A 325 -2.67 -14.36 11.00
CA PHE A 325 -3.84 -14.19 10.15
C PHE A 325 -4.17 -15.49 9.43
N VAL A 326 -5.41 -15.97 9.59
CA VAL A 326 -5.87 -17.17 8.90
C VAL A 326 -6.66 -16.77 7.67
N ALA A 327 -6.03 -16.87 6.50
CA ALA A 327 -6.68 -16.72 5.21
C ALA A 327 -7.56 -17.94 4.90
N ARG A 328 -8.70 -17.73 4.24
CA ARG A 328 -9.68 -18.79 3.92
C ARG A 328 -10.16 -18.74 2.48
N ASP A 329 -10.63 -19.88 1.97
CA ASP A 329 -11.35 -19.97 0.70
C ASP A 329 -12.81 -19.47 0.83
N GLN A 330 -13.55 -19.40 -0.28
CA GLN A 330 -14.95 -18.95 -0.29
C GLN A 330 -15.91 -19.87 0.46
N LYS A 331 -15.48 -21.09 0.80
CA LYS A 331 -16.27 -22.08 1.56
C LYS A 331 -15.95 -22.04 3.06
N GLY A 332 -15.05 -21.14 3.48
CA GLY A 332 -14.64 -20.98 4.87
C GLY A 332 -13.51 -21.91 5.31
N ASN A 333 -12.89 -22.68 4.42
CA ASN A 333 -11.78 -23.56 4.80
C ASN A 333 -10.47 -22.76 4.92
N PRO A 334 -9.60 -23.06 5.90
CA PRO A 334 -8.32 -22.38 6.07
C PRO A 334 -7.37 -22.71 4.92
N LEU A 335 -6.67 -21.69 4.45
CA LEU A 335 -5.56 -21.83 3.52
C LEU A 335 -4.25 -22.03 4.31
N PRO A 336 -3.27 -22.77 3.76
CA PRO A 336 -1.94 -22.84 4.35
C PRO A 336 -1.32 -21.45 4.54
N PRO A 337 -0.42 -21.25 5.52
CA PRO A 337 0.35 -20.01 5.68
C PRO A 337 1.24 -19.73 4.46
N GLN A 338 0.72 -18.97 3.50
CA GLN A 338 1.38 -18.63 2.26
C GLN A 338 0.99 -17.23 1.80
N GLN A 339 1.69 -16.70 0.77
CA GLN A 339 1.29 -15.46 0.12
C GLN A 339 -0.17 -15.55 -0.33
N ILE A 340 -0.97 -14.64 0.22
CA ILE A 340 -2.31 -14.38 -0.29
C ILE A 340 -2.10 -13.72 -1.64
N VAL A 341 -2.78 -14.23 -2.66
CA VAL A 341 -2.77 -13.68 -4.02
C VAL A 341 -4.11 -13.01 -4.29
N ASN A 342 -4.17 -12.04 -5.19
CA ASN A 342 -5.38 -11.58 -5.89
C ASN A 342 -4.95 -11.21 -7.31
N SER A 343 -5.50 -11.90 -8.29
CA SER A 343 -5.19 -11.66 -9.69
C SER A 343 -6.45 -11.69 -10.53
N GLY A 344 -6.40 -10.98 -11.65
CA GLY A 344 -7.55 -10.91 -12.54
C GLY A 344 -7.36 -9.92 -13.67
N ARG A 345 -8.44 -9.74 -14.42
CA ARG A 345 -8.47 -8.96 -15.66
C ARG A 345 -9.67 -8.03 -15.69
N TRP A 346 -9.58 -7.00 -16.51
CA TRP A 346 -10.69 -6.15 -16.89
C TRP A 346 -10.48 -5.61 -18.30
N GLU A 347 -11.53 -5.05 -18.90
CA GLU A 347 -11.44 -4.42 -20.20
C GLU A 347 -11.78 -2.93 -20.11
N ALA A 348 -11.00 -2.11 -20.81
CA ALA A 348 -11.28 -0.68 -20.98
C ALA A 348 -11.33 -0.37 -22.48
N LEU A 349 -12.55 -0.08 -22.96
CA LEU A 349 -12.82 0.22 -24.36
C LEU A 349 -13.07 1.71 -24.52
N GLY A 350 -12.31 2.38 -25.38
CA GLY A 350 -12.48 3.81 -25.67
C GLY A 350 -12.74 4.04 -27.14
N PHE A 351 -13.63 4.98 -27.42
CA PHE A 351 -13.95 5.48 -28.75
C PHE A 351 -13.85 6.99 -28.72
N HIS A 352 -13.40 7.60 -29.82
CA HIS A 352 -13.43 9.05 -29.93
C HIS A 352 -13.76 9.49 -31.35
N LEU A 353 -14.41 10.65 -31.43
CA LEU A 353 -14.70 11.36 -32.66
C LEU A 353 -14.62 12.85 -32.39
N SER A 354 -14.04 13.59 -33.32
CA SER A 354 -14.01 15.04 -33.28
C SER A 354 -14.04 15.63 -34.69
N ASP A 355 -14.56 16.85 -34.78
CA ASP A 355 -14.64 17.64 -36.00
C ASP A 355 -14.16 19.05 -35.69
N THR A 356 -13.13 19.50 -36.41
CA THR A 356 -12.81 20.93 -36.51
C THR A 356 -13.40 21.47 -37.80
N TRP A 357 -14.49 22.21 -37.65
CA TRP A 357 -15.27 22.75 -38.75
C TRP A 357 -15.04 24.24 -38.90
N ARG A 358 -14.46 24.65 -40.02
CA ARG A 358 -14.35 26.05 -40.43
C ARG A 358 -15.65 26.51 -41.10
N LEU A 359 -16.65 26.91 -40.30
CA LEU A 359 -17.96 27.35 -40.81
C LEU A 359 -17.79 28.51 -41.81
N THR A 360 -17.01 29.51 -41.38
CA THR A 360 -16.64 30.68 -42.18
C THR A 360 -15.13 30.92 -42.09
N HIS A 361 -14.62 31.93 -42.81
CA HIS A 361 -13.21 32.34 -42.72
C HIS A 361 -12.84 32.91 -41.33
N SER A 362 -13.82 33.26 -40.52
CA SER A 362 -13.64 33.88 -39.19
C SER A 362 -14.16 33.02 -38.03
N LEU A 363 -14.93 31.97 -38.29
CA LEU A 363 -15.58 31.14 -37.27
C LEU A 363 -15.21 29.68 -37.44
N THR A 364 -14.56 29.11 -36.43
CA THR A 364 -14.26 27.69 -36.31
C THR A 364 -14.99 27.11 -35.11
N LEU A 365 -15.67 25.98 -35.33
CA LEU A 365 -16.22 25.15 -34.26
C LEU A 365 -15.38 23.88 -34.13
N SER A 366 -15.15 23.45 -32.90
CA SER A 366 -14.55 22.17 -32.58
C SER A 366 -15.53 21.36 -31.76
N LEU A 367 -16.01 20.25 -32.33
CA LEU A 367 -16.93 19.32 -31.70
C LEU A 367 -16.17 18.04 -31.38
N GLY A 368 -16.38 17.46 -30.21
CA GLY A 368 -15.71 16.22 -29.83
C GLY A 368 -16.54 15.37 -28.89
N LEU A 369 -16.37 14.06 -28.99
CA LEU A 369 -16.90 13.08 -28.05
C LEU A 369 -15.83 12.02 -27.83
N ASN A 370 -15.52 11.77 -26.57
CA ASN A 370 -14.87 10.54 -26.15
C ASN A 370 -15.92 9.70 -25.40
N PHE A 371 -16.02 8.42 -25.72
CA PHE A 371 -16.87 7.48 -25.03
C PHE A 371 -16.03 6.32 -24.56
N SER A 372 -15.97 6.09 -23.25
CA SER A 372 -15.30 4.92 -22.70
C SER A 372 -16.21 4.04 -21.88
N VAL A 373 -15.97 2.73 -21.99
CA VAL A 373 -16.61 1.68 -21.21
C VAL A 373 -15.50 0.96 -20.45
N GLU A 374 -15.60 0.93 -19.12
CA GLU A 374 -14.73 0.12 -18.26
C GLU A 374 -15.57 -1.00 -17.66
N TYR A 375 -15.22 -2.25 -17.98
CA TYR A 375 -15.81 -3.43 -17.40
C TYR A 375 -15.16 -3.75 -16.05
N PRO A 376 -15.91 -4.39 -15.13
CA PRO A 376 -15.40 -4.66 -13.79
C PRO A 376 -14.28 -5.69 -13.79
N PHE A 377 -13.44 -5.59 -12.75
CA PHE A 377 -12.41 -6.57 -12.47
C PHE A 377 -13.02 -7.96 -12.23
N SER A 378 -12.56 -8.95 -13.00
CA SER A 378 -12.88 -10.36 -12.83
C SER A 378 -11.71 -11.05 -12.15
N GLU A 379 -11.91 -11.48 -10.90
CA GLU A 379 -10.89 -12.18 -10.09
C GLU A 379 -10.79 -13.66 -10.50
N ASP A 380 -9.55 -14.15 -10.63
CA ASP A 380 -9.26 -15.48 -11.19
C ASP A 380 -9.72 -16.65 -10.29
N GLN A 381 -9.82 -16.44 -8.98
CA GLN A 381 -10.11 -17.49 -7.98
C GLN A 381 -11.51 -17.37 -7.36
N GLY A 382 -12.36 -16.45 -7.83
CA GLY A 382 -13.69 -16.11 -7.32
C GLY A 382 -13.77 -15.60 -5.86
N ARG A 383 -12.67 -15.28 -5.18
CA ARG A 383 -12.62 -15.07 -3.72
C ARG A 383 -13.22 -13.75 -3.21
N ARG A 384 -13.83 -12.97 -4.11
CA ARG A 384 -14.52 -11.73 -3.77
C ARG A 384 -15.76 -12.00 -2.93
N ALA A 385 -16.05 -11.09 -2.00
CA ALA A 385 -17.26 -11.06 -1.20
C ALA A 385 -17.90 -9.67 -1.18
N PHE A 386 -19.21 -9.62 -1.03
CA PHE A 386 -19.96 -8.42 -0.66
C PHE A 386 -19.93 -8.22 0.85
N LEU A 387 -19.92 -6.95 1.27
CA LEU A 387 -20.33 -6.59 2.61
C LEU A 387 -21.86 -6.64 2.67
N VAL A 388 -22.39 -7.46 3.59
CA VAL A 388 -23.83 -7.64 3.76
C VAL A 388 -24.23 -7.38 5.22
N GLN A 389 -25.48 -6.97 5.41
CA GLN A 389 -26.04 -6.87 6.75
C GLN A 389 -26.19 -8.27 7.36
N GLN A 390 -25.68 -8.47 8.57
CA GLN A 390 -25.66 -9.79 9.22
C GLN A 390 -27.07 -10.31 9.52
N SER A 391 -28.05 -9.43 9.77
CA SER A 391 -29.39 -9.83 10.18
C SER A 391 -30.25 -10.41 9.06
N ASP A 392 -30.10 -9.94 7.83
CA ASP A 392 -30.97 -10.31 6.71
C ASP A 392 -30.21 -10.61 5.39
N GLY A 393 -28.88 -10.52 5.40
CA GLY A 393 -28.04 -10.80 4.25
C GLY A 393 -28.20 -9.80 3.11
N LYS A 394 -28.72 -8.59 3.32
CA LYS A 394 -28.78 -7.60 2.25
C LYS A 394 -27.42 -6.97 1.99
N ILE A 395 -27.09 -6.79 0.73
CA ILE A 395 -25.90 -6.03 0.30
C ILE A 395 -25.98 -4.62 0.88
N ILE A 396 -24.86 -4.16 1.43
CA ILE A 396 -24.72 -2.79 1.93
C ILE A 396 -24.44 -1.85 0.76
N TYR A 397 -25.32 -0.88 0.56
CA TYR A 397 -25.08 0.29 -0.28
C TYR A 397 -24.75 1.49 0.60
N THR A 398 -23.70 2.22 0.25
CA THR A 398 -23.10 3.27 1.11
C THR A 398 -24.11 4.37 1.41
N ASN A 399 -24.81 4.87 0.38
CA ASN A 399 -25.78 5.94 0.55
C ASN A 399 -26.97 5.50 1.43
N ASP A 400 -27.45 4.26 1.28
CA ASP A 400 -28.55 3.75 2.11
C ASP A 400 -28.12 3.61 3.57
N TYR A 401 -26.92 3.07 3.81
CA TYR A 401 -26.33 2.97 5.14
C TYR A 401 -26.15 4.35 5.79
N LEU A 402 -25.58 5.31 5.07
CA LEU A 402 -25.36 6.68 5.57
C LEU A 402 -26.68 7.41 5.83
N ASN A 403 -27.69 7.22 4.98
CA ASN A 403 -29.02 7.79 5.18
C ASN A 403 -29.73 7.19 6.40
N ALA A 404 -29.67 5.87 6.59
CA ALA A 404 -30.20 5.20 7.78
C ALA A 404 -29.50 5.68 9.05
N LYS A 405 -28.16 5.82 8.99
CA LYS A 405 -27.37 6.36 10.09
C LYS A 405 -27.71 7.80 10.42
N ALA A 406 -27.87 8.65 9.42
CA ALA A 406 -28.29 10.04 9.60
C ALA A 406 -29.72 10.14 10.18
N ALA A 407 -30.64 9.29 9.73
CA ALA A 407 -32.01 9.23 10.26
C ALA A 407 -32.04 8.82 11.73
N ALA A 408 -31.28 7.78 12.12
CA ALA A 408 -31.14 7.36 13.50
C ALA A 408 -30.50 8.45 14.37
N ALA A 409 -29.42 9.08 13.88
CA ALA A 409 -28.73 10.15 14.61
C ALA A 409 -29.64 11.36 14.88
N ARG A 410 -30.52 11.74 13.94
CA ARG A 410 -31.53 12.81 14.14
C ARG A 410 -32.52 12.47 15.26
N GLN A 411 -32.69 11.20 15.58
CA GLN A 411 -33.54 10.71 16.67
C GLN A 411 -32.74 10.40 17.95
N GLY A 412 -31.44 10.73 17.99
CA GLY A 412 -30.54 10.40 19.11
C GLY A 412 -30.22 8.91 19.23
N GLN A 413 -30.45 8.12 18.17
CA GLN A 413 -30.20 6.68 18.14
C GLN A 413 -28.88 6.35 17.44
N ILE A 414 -28.16 5.34 17.93
CA ILE A 414 -26.97 4.79 17.29
C ILE A 414 -27.40 3.75 16.26
N TYR A 415 -27.00 3.92 15.01
CA TYR A 415 -27.16 2.93 13.96
C TYR A 415 -25.82 2.28 13.63
N ASN A 416 -25.63 1.06 14.11
CA ASN A 416 -24.44 0.24 13.88
C ASN A 416 -24.83 -1.24 13.71
N PRO A 417 -25.45 -1.61 12.57
CA PRO A 417 -25.82 -3.00 12.31
C PRO A 417 -24.58 -3.91 12.26
N GLY A 418 -24.77 -5.18 12.60
CA GLY A 418 -23.74 -6.21 12.37
C GLY A 418 -23.53 -6.42 10.87
N PHE A 419 -22.28 -6.68 10.48
CA PHE A 419 -21.90 -6.95 9.10
C PHE A 419 -21.35 -8.36 8.93
N ALA A 420 -21.51 -8.91 7.73
CA ALA A 420 -20.92 -10.16 7.32
C ALA A 420 -20.37 -10.06 5.89
N TYR A 421 -19.51 -11.01 5.52
CA TYR A 421 -18.94 -11.14 4.18
C TYR A 421 -19.60 -12.32 3.48
N ALA A 422 -20.26 -12.06 2.36
CA ALA A 422 -20.92 -13.08 1.56
C ALA A 422 -20.27 -13.18 0.18
N PRO A 423 -19.80 -14.36 -0.26
CA PRO A 423 -19.22 -14.54 -1.58
C PRO A 423 -20.14 -14.00 -2.69
N LEU A 424 -19.55 -13.43 -3.76
CA LEU A 424 -20.31 -12.90 -4.90
C LEU A 424 -21.30 -13.91 -5.50
N SER A 425 -20.96 -15.21 -5.45
CA SER A 425 -21.81 -16.30 -5.93
C SER A 425 -23.17 -16.41 -5.24
N MET A 426 -23.34 -15.82 -4.06
CA MET A 426 -24.64 -15.76 -3.35
C MET A 426 -25.60 -14.70 -3.94
N TYR A 427 -25.11 -13.77 -4.76
CA TYR A 427 -25.90 -12.68 -5.35
C TYR A 427 -25.74 -12.66 -6.87
N PRO A 428 -26.25 -13.68 -7.58
CA PRO A 428 -26.15 -13.73 -9.04
C PRO A 428 -26.82 -12.49 -9.66
N GLY A 429 -26.14 -11.88 -10.62
CA GLY A 429 -26.63 -10.69 -11.33
C GLY A 429 -26.25 -9.35 -10.69
N VAL A 430 -25.63 -9.34 -9.51
CA VAL A 430 -25.05 -8.12 -8.92
C VAL A 430 -23.53 -8.16 -9.14
N GLY A 431 -23.02 -7.20 -9.91
CA GLY A 431 -21.57 -7.01 -10.06
C GLY A 431 -21.00 -6.30 -8.83
N GLU A 432 -19.84 -6.73 -8.35
CA GLU A 432 -19.14 -6.04 -7.26
C GLU A 432 -18.74 -4.60 -7.62
N ILE A 433 -18.37 -4.41 -8.88
CA ILE A 433 -18.19 -3.10 -9.49
C ILE A 433 -19.14 -3.07 -10.69
N PRO A 434 -19.99 -2.04 -10.86
CA PRO A 434 -20.83 -1.93 -12.03
C PRO A 434 -20.01 -1.51 -13.26
N ASN A 435 -20.48 -1.86 -14.46
CA ASN A 435 -19.93 -1.36 -15.71
C ASN A 435 -19.95 0.17 -15.71
N GLN A 436 -18.82 0.81 -16.02
CA GLN A 436 -18.72 2.25 -16.03
C GLN A 436 -18.79 2.80 -17.45
N TYR A 437 -19.76 3.67 -17.71
CA TYR A 437 -19.95 4.33 -18.99
C TYR A 437 -19.64 5.82 -18.85
N SER A 438 -18.72 6.31 -19.67
CA SER A 438 -18.16 7.67 -19.54
C SER A 438 -18.30 8.45 -20.86
N PRO A 439 -19.47 9.05 -21.15
CA PRO A 439 -19.66 9.93 -22.29
C PRO A 439 -19.08 11.32 -22.01
N ALA A 440 -17.91 11.61 -22.57
CA ALA A 440 -17.11 12.81 -22.36
C ALA A 440 -17.14 13.75 -23.60
N PRO A 441 -18.21 14.56 -23.77
CA PRO A 441 -18.31 15.54 -24.84
C PRO A 441 -17.37 16.73 -24.66
N ARG A 442 -17.07 17.39 -25.77
CA ARG A 442 -16.27 18.62 -25.85
C ARG A 442 -16.84 19.53 -26.94
N LEU A 443 -16.86 20.82 -26.64
CA LEU A 443 -17.31 21.88 -27.53
C LEU A 443 -16.33 23.04 -27.39
N ALA A 444 -15.82 23.56 -28.50
CA ALA A 444 -15.10 24.82 -28.50
C ALA A 444 -15.45 25.65 -29.73
N VAL A 445 -15.29 26.97 -29.58
CA VAL A 445 -15.48 27.96 -30.63
C VAL A 445 -14.29 28.90 -30.66
N ALA A 446 -13.84 29.23 -31.86
CA ALA A 446 -12.88 30.30 -32.10
C ALA A 446 -13.47 31.26 -33.14
N TRP A 447 -13.58 32.53 -32.78
CA TRP A 447 -14.18 33.57 -33.61
C TRP A 447 -13.28 34.80 -33.73
N ASN A 448 -12.97 35.18 -34.96
CA ASN A 448 -12.22 36.38 -35.31
C ASN A 448 -13.14 37.32 -36.13
N PRO A 449 -14.01 38.11 -35.46
CA PRO A 449 -14.95 38.98 -36.14
C PRO A 449 -14.29 40.04 -37.03
N SER A 450 -15.04 40.50 -38.02
CA SER A 450 -14.68 41.62 -38.90
C SER A 450 -15.77 42.68 -38.83
N PHE A 451 -15.57 43.70 -37.99
CA PHE A 451 -16.46 44.86 -37.89
C PHE A 451 -15.68 46.13 -38.25
N ARG A 452 -16.13 46.84 -39.28
CA ARG A 452 -15.44 48.03 -39.80
C ARG A 452 -15.92 49.32 -39.15
N ASP A 453 -17.23 49.45 -38.91
CA ASP A 453 -17.87 50.67 -38.46
C ASP A 453 -18.73 50.47 -37.20
N GLY A 454 -19.13 51.58 -36.59
CA GLY A 454 -20.05 51.61 -35.45
C GLY A 454 -19.45 51.12 -34.11
N PRO A 455 -20.29 50.94 -33.08
CA PRO A 455 -19.85 50.51 -31.74
C PRO A 455 -19.12 49.16 -31.74
N LEU A 456 -19.56 48.21 -32.56
CA LEU A 456 -18.91 46.90 -32.70
C LEU A 456 -17.56 46.99 -33.42
N GLY A 457 -17.39 47.92 -34.38
CA GLY A 457 -16.10 48.21 -34.99
C GLY A 457 -15.10 48.78 -33.97
N ARG A 458 -15.55 49.64 -33.05
CA ARG A 458 -14.70 50.11 -31.93
C ARG A 458 -14.37 49.00 -30.94
N MET A 459 -15.34 48.14 -30.60
CA MET A 459 -15.18 47.08 -29.60
C MET A 459 -14.37 45.87 -30.08
N PHE A 460 -14.56 45.43 -31.32
CA PHE A 460 -13.97 44.21 -31.88
C PHE A 460 -13.01 44.46 -33.05
N GLY A 461 -13.22 45.52 -33.82
CA GLY A 461 -12.39 45.87 -34.98
C GLY A 461 -12.49 44.89 -36.15
N ASP A 462 -11.82 45.21 -37.24
CA ASP A 462 -11.73 44.34 -38.40
C ASP A 462 -10.61 43.31 -38.20
N ARG A 463 -10.97 42.09 -37.76
CA ARG A 463 -10.06 40.97 -37.46
C ARG A 463 -9.04 41.23 -36.35
N LYS A 464 -9.23 42.28 -35.56
CA LYS A 464 -8.33 42.68 -34.46
C LYS A 464 -8.59 41.96 -33.14
N THR A 465 -9.76 41.34 -32.98
CA THR A 465 -10.11 40.57 -31.79
C THR A 465 -10.29 39.09 -32.14
N VAL A 466 -9.83 38.20 -31.27
CA VAL A 466 -10.12 36.76 -31.30
C VAL A 466 -10.78 36.39 -29.98
N ILE A 467 -11.94 35.74 -30.07
CA ILE A 467 -12.64 35.16 -28.92
C ILE A 467 -12.53 33.64 -29.04
N ARG A 468 -12.04 32.97 -28.00
CA ARG A 468 -12.02 31.51 -27.91
C ARG A 468 -12.76 31.09 -26.65
N SER A 469 -13.62 30.09 -26.75
CA SER A 469 -14.25 29.50 -25.58
C SER A 469 -14.39 28.00 -25.76
N GLY A 470 -14.17 27.27 -24.68
CA GLY A 470 -14.24 25.83 -24.64
C GLY A 470 -15.03 25.33 -23.44
N TRP A 471 -15.70 24.20 -23.62
CA TRP A 471 -16.26 23.36 -22.57
C TRP A 471 -15.92 21.90 -22.86
N GLY A 472 -15.56 21.15 -21.84
CA GLY A 472 -15.36 19.71 -21.95
C GLY A 472 -15.65 18.99 -20.66
N MET A 473 -16.06 17.73 -20.79
CA MET A 473 -16.26 16.83 -19.67
C MET A 473 -15.19 15.73 -19.68
N SER A 474 -14.78 15.29 -18.49
CA SER A 474 -13.88 14.15 -18.28
C SER A 474 -14.31 13.34 -17.08
N PHE A 475 -14.13 12.03 -17.13
CA PHE A 475 -14.47 11.10 -16.04
C PHE A 475 -13.20 10.61 -15.34
N ALA A 476 -13.33 10.26 -14.06
CA ALA A 476 -12.32 9.52 -13.33
C ALA A 476 -12.13 8.11 -13.94
N ARG A 477 -10.99 7.49 -13.70
CA ARG A 477 -10.74 6.08 -14.05
C ARG A 477 -10.49 5.27 -12.79
N LEU A 478 -10.88 4.00 -12.82
CA LEU A 478 -10.57 3.08 -11.74
C LEU A 478 -9.06 2.76 -11.74
N ASN A 479 -8.45 2.82 -10.55
CA ASN A 479 -7.04 2.47 -10.37
C ASN A 479 -6.92 0.97 -10.01
N ALA A 480 -5.96 0.27 -10.62
CA ALA A 480 -5.59 -1.10 -10.30
C ALA A 480 -5.31 -1.32 -8.79
N VAL A 481 -4.70 -0.34 -8.11
CA VAL A 481 -4.52 -0.37 -6.65
C VAL A 481 -5.86 -0.50 -5.94
N GLY A 482 -6.85 0.28 -6.37
CA GLY A 482 -8.20 0.27 -5.81
C GLY A 482 -8.92 -1.05 -6.05
N ILE A 483 -8.92 -1.56 -7.28
CA ILE A 483 -9.74 -2.74 -7.64
C ILE A 483 -9.08 -4.09 -7.31
N VAL A 484 -7.75 -4.13 -7.12
CA VAL A 484 -6.99 -5.36 -6.84
C VAL A 484 -6.31 -5.37 -5.48
N GLN A 485 -5.62 -4.29 -5.08
CA GLN A 485 -4.85 -4.31 -3.83
C GLN A 485 -5.70 -4.07 -2.58
N TYR A 486 -6.59 -3.08 -2.60
CA TYR A 486 -7.46 -2.80 -1.45
C TYR A 486 -8.37 -3.96 -1.08
N PRO A 487 -8.97 -4.70 -2.03
CA PRO A 487 -9.78 -5.84 -1.67
C PRO A 487 -8.99 -6.98 -1.03
N MET A 488 -7.68 -7.10 -1.24
CA MET A 488 -6.87 -8.10 -0.51
C MET A 488 -6.73 -7.80 0.99
N ILE A 489 -6.74 -6.51 1.35
CA ILE A 489 -6.85 -6.09 2.74
C ILE A 489 -8.32 -5.90 3.15
N GLY A 490 -9.24 -6.35 2.29
CA GLY A 490 -10.65 -6.22 2.48
C GLY A 490 -11.45 -7.41 1.97
N SER A 491 -12.45 -7.15 1.11
CA SER A 491 -13.49 -8.11 0.73
C SER A 491 -13.08 -9.25 -0.21
N ALA A 492 -11.86 -9.26 -0.74
CA ALA A 492 -11.33 -10.33 -1.61
C ALA A 492 -10.76 -11.53 -0.84
N LEU A 493 -10.77 -11.48 0.50
CA LEU A 493 -10.28 -12.55 1.32
C LEU A 493 -11.12 -12.68 2.60
N LEU A 494 -11.79 -13.81 2.73
CA LEU A 494 -12.29 -14.25 4.02
C LEU A 494 -11.09 -14.58 4.90
N GLY A 495 -11.03 -13.98 6.07
CA GLY A 495 -10.02 -14.34 7.03
C GLY A 495 -10.30 -13.79 8.40
N GLN A 496 -9.58 -14.34 9.35
CA GLN A 496 -9.76 -14.03 10.75
C GLN A 496 -8.40 -13.94 11.43
N PRO A 497 -8.17 -12.91 12.27
CA PRO A 497 -7.04 -12.95 13.17
C PRO A 497 -7.23 -14.11 14.17
N ALA A 498 -6.18 -14.90 14.37
CA ALA A 498 -6.10 -15.89 15.43
C ALA A 498 -5.10 -15.36 16.47
N ILE A 499 -5.62 -14.87 17.58
CA ILE A 499 -4.84 -14.14 18.60
C ILE A 499 -5.01 -14.79 19.96
N THR A 500 -3.90 -15.02 20.64
CA THR A 500 -3.83 -15.33 22.06
C THR A 500 -3.31 -14.10 22.80
N ASN A 501 -4.12 -13.49 23.67
CA ASN A 501 -3.77 -12.28 24.42
C ASN A 501 -3.42 -12.61 25.87
N GLY A 502 -2.31 -12.07 26.36
CA GLY A 502 -1.84 -12.16 27.75
C GLY A 502 -1.95 -13.56 28.37
N PRO A 503 -1.47 -14.62 27.70
CA PRO A 503 -1.67 -15.99 28.17
C PRO A 503 -1.13 -16.18 29.58
N LYS A 504 -1.80 -17.07 30.32
CA LYS A 504 -1.41 -17.51 31.66
C LYS A 504 -1.04 -18.99 31.62
N ASN A 505 -0.15 -19.41 32.51
CA ASN A 505 0.10 -20.84 32.72
C ASN A 505 -1.02 -21.48 33.55
N GLY A 506 -0.92 -22.78 33.82
CA GLY A 506 -1.94 -23.53 34.58
C GLY A 506 -2.15 -23.05 36.02
N GLN A 507 -1.20 -22.28 36.58
CA GLN A 507 -1.24 -21.71 37.92
C GLN A 507 -1.78 -20.27 37.94
N GLY A 508 -2.09 -19.69 36.78
CA GLY A 508 -2.56 -18.30 36.67
C GLY A 508 -1.45 -17.25 36.61
N ASP A 509 -0.18 -17.66 36.59
CA ASP A 509 0.97 -16.78 36.40
C ASP A 509 1.11 -16.37 34.93
N PHE A 510 1.87 -15.30 34.66
CA PHE A 510 2.25 -14.95 33.29
C PHE A 510 2.91 -16.14 32.58
N TYR A 511 2.43 -16.43 31.36
CA TYR A 511 3.01 -17.48 30.52
C TYR A 511 4.40 -17.05 30.04
N ARG A 512 5.41 -17.87 30.34
CA ARG A 512 6.81 -17.67 29.93
C ARG A 512 7.19 -18.64 28.85
N ILE A 513 7.47 -18.14 27.65
CA ILE A 513 7.91 -18.96 26.53
C ILE A 513 9.20 -19.70 26.88
N GLY A 514 9.26 -21.00 26.61
CA GLY A 514 10.41 -21.87 26.92
C GLY A 514 10.46 -22.41 28.34
N ILE A 515 9.64 -21.88 29.25
CA ILE A 515 9.44 -22.43 30.60
C ILE A 515 8.10 -23.16 30.68
N ASP A 516 7.02 -22.49 30.27
CA ASP A 516 5.65 -23.03 30.30
C ASP A 516 5.29 -23.76 28.98
N GLY A 517 6.23 -23.83 28.03
CA GLY A 517 6.10 -24.47 26.71
C GLY A 517 6.45 -23.56 25.54
N ALA A 518 6.14 -24.02 24.33
CA ALA A 518 6.22 -23.22 23.10
C ALA A 518 5.16 -22.11 23.10
N ALA A 519 5.24 -21.15 22.18
CA ALA A 519 4.25 -20.09 22.10
C ALA A 519 2.80 -20.64 21.99
N PRO A 520 1.85 -20.15 22.82
CA PRO A 520 0.48 -20.64 22.82
C PRO A 520 -0.30 -20.06 21.62
N VAL A 521 -0.22 -20.72 20.47
CA VAL A 521 -0.94 -20.33 19.25
C VAL A 521 -2.44 -20.58 19.42
N ALA A 522 -3.26 -19.61 19.02
CA ALA A 522 -4.71 -19.73 19.07
C ALA A 522 -5.18 -20.87 18.14
N PRO A 523 -6.16 -21.70 18.57
CA PRO A 523 -6.67 -22.79 17.75
C PRO A 523 -7.37 -22.23 16.49
N VAL A 524 -7.06 -22.82 15.33
CA VAL A 524 -7.67 -22.44 14.06
C VAL A 524 -8.89 -23.32 13.81
N SER A 525 -10.07 -22.71 13.68
CA SER A 525 -11.29 -23.45 13.33
C SER A 525 -11.15 -24.13 11.96
N PRO A 526 -11.53 -25.42 11.80
CA PRO A 526 -11.47 -26.13 10.52
C PRO A 526 -12.31 -25.48 9.42
N THR A 527 -13.43 -24.83 9.78
CA THR A 527 -14.24 -24.05 8.85
C THR A 527 -14.95 -22.91 9.57
N ILE A 528 -15.51 -21.97 8.81
CA ILE A 528 -16.35 -20.86 9.29
C ILE A 528 -17.66 -20.81 8.50
N PRO A 529 -18.76 -20.31 9.09
CA PRO A 529 -20.00 -20.14 8.36
C PRO A 529 -19.86 -19.08 7.24
N ILE A 530 -20.63 -19.27 6.18
CA ILE A 530 -20.75 -18.35 5.05
C ILE A 530 -22.24 -17.95 4.91
N PRO A 531 -22.60 -16.66 4.93
CA PRO A 531 -21.74 -15.48 5.08
C PRO A 531 -20.95 -15.44 6.40
N TYR A 532 -19.74 -14.92 6.34
CA TYR A 532 -18.84 -14.83 7.49
C TYR A 532 -19.03 -13.53 8.25
N ALA A 533 -19.52 -13.61 9.48
CA ALA A 533 -19.53 -12.48 10.40
C ALA A 533 -18.26 -12.52 11.27
N PRO A 534 -17.40 -11.48 11.26
CA PRO A 534 -16.26 -11.39 12.16
C PRO A 534 -16.70 -11.48 13.63
N ALA A 535 -15.91 -12.19 14.44
CA ALA A 535 -16.17 -12.28 15.88
C ALA A 535 -15.97 -10.91 16.56
N ILE A 536 -16.69 -10.64 17.64
CA ILE A 536 -16.52 -9.44 18.46
C ILE A 536 -15.98 -9.87 19.83
N PRO A 537 -15.00 -9.16 20.43
CA PRO A 537 -14.39 -7.91 19.96
C PRO A 537 -13.15 -8.09 19.07
N PHE A 538 -12.65 -9.32 18.89
CA PHE A 538 -11.32 -9.59 18.30
C PHE A 538 -11.36 -10.12 16.86
N GLY A 539 -12.38 -9.77 16.08
CA GLY A 539 -12.48 -10.09 14.65
C GLY A 539 -11.79 -9.07 13.76
N ASP A 540 -11.88 -9.27 12.45
CA ASP A 540 -11.37 -8.33 11.47
C ASP A 540 -12.22 -7.04 11.47
N GLY A 541 -11.66 -5.96 12.03
CA GLY A 541 -12.38 -4.72 12.35
C GLY A 541 -12.20 -3.59 11.34
N ASN A 542 -11.39 -3.78 10.28
CA ASN A 542 -11.20 -2.79 9.23
C ASN A 542 -11.07 -3.49 7.88
N ASP A 543 -11.93 -3.12 6.94
CA ASP A 543 -12.06 -3.76 5.64
C ASP A 543 -12.37 -2.71 4.57
N LEU A 544 -11.92 -2.96 3.35
CA LEU A 544 -12.13 -2.11 2.19
C LEU A 544 -12.97 -2.88 1.17
N GLY A 545 -14.16 -2.34 0.87
CA GLY A 545 -15.08 -2.88 -0.13
C GLY A 545 -15.50 -1.81 -1.14
N PHE A 546 -16.00 -2.28 -2.29
CA PHE A 546 -16.65 -1.42 -3.27
C PHE A 546 -18.15 -1.34 -3.00
N ASP A 547 -18.72 -0.16 -3.22
CA ASP A 547 -20.15 0.00 -3.31
C ASP A 547 -20.62 -0.57 -4.67
N PRO A 548 -21.52 -1.56 -4.70
CA PRO A 548 -22.01 -2.13 -5.96
C PRO A 548 -22.83 -1.15 -6.81
N ASN A 549 -23.20 0.01 -6.26
CA ASN A 549 -23.86 1.13 -6.94
C ASN A 549 -22.93 2.34 -7.16
N MET A 550 -21.61 2.15 -7.04
CA MET A 550 -20.63 3.23 -7.21
C MET A 550 -20.72 3.86 -8.61
N LYS A 551 -20.65 5.19 -8.65
CA LYS A 551 -20.54 5.98 -9.88
C LYS A 551 -19.20 6.70 -9.97
N LEU A 552 -18.59 6.71 -11.16
CA LEU A 552 -17.38 7.50 -11.41
C LEU A 552 -17.62 9.00 -11.17
N GLY A 553 -16.61 9.64 -10.60
CA GLY A 553 -16.56 11.10 -10.56
C GLY A 553 -16.33 11.70 -11.94
N TYR A 554 -16.72 12.97 -12.12
CA TYR A 554 -16.54 13.72 -13.36
C TYR A 554 -16.17 15.17 -13.09
N VAL A 555 -15.53 15.79 -14.09
CA VAL A 555 -15.11 17.19 -14.09
C VAL A 555 -15.52 17.84 -15.41
N HIS A 556 -16.18 18.99 -15.32
CA HIS A 556 -16.35 19.96 -16.38
C HIS A 556 -15.22 20.97 -16.33
N SER A 557 -14.55 21.18 -17.46
CA SER A 557 -13.57 22.25 -17.66
C SER A 557 -14.16 23.27 -18.63
N VAL A 558 -14.08 24.55 -18.27
CA VAL A 558 -14.49 25.67 -19.13
C VAL A 558 -13.37 26.67 -19.27
N ASP A 559 -13.28 27.26 -20.46
CA ASP A 559 -12.39 28.37 -20.74
C ASP A 559 -13.07 29.44 -21.60
N LEU A 560 -12.61 30.68 -21.43
CA LEU A 560 -12.93 31.81 -22.27
C LEU A 560 -11.68 32.69 -22.35
N THR A 561 -11.22 33.00 -23.56
CA THR A 561 -10.14 33.95 -23.82
C THR A 561 -10.59 34.98 -24.84
N ILE A 562 -10.26 36.25 -24.59
CA ILE A 562 -10.45 37.35 -25.53
C ILE A 562 -9.08 37.99 -25.73
N GLN A 563 -8.58 37.89 -26.95
CA GLN A 563 -7.30 38.46 -27.36
C GLN A 563 -7.57 39.61 -28.34
N ARG A 564 -6.94 40.77 -28.14
CA ARG A 564 -7.14 41.95 -28.98
C ARG A 564 -5.82 42.65 -29.30
N GLU A 565 -5.63 42.96 -30.57
CA GLU A 565 -4.59 43.87 -31.04
C GLU A 565 -4.93 45.32 -30.64
N LEU A 566 -3.96 46.00 -30.03
CA LEU A 566 -4.02 47.39 -29.61
C LEU A 566 -2.99 48.24 -30.37
N PRO A 567 -3.18 49.56 -30.46
CA PRO A 567 -2.19 50.46 -31.06
C PRO A 567 -0.80 50.33 -30.42
N GLY A 568 0.24 50.66 -31.18
CA GLY A 568 1.62 50.63 -30.68
C GLY A 568 2.23 49.22 -30.60
N SER A 569 1.79 48.31 -31.48
CA SER A 569 2.27 46.91 -31.51
C SER A 569 2.01 46.15 -30.21
N MET A 570 0.91 46.46 -29.53
CA MET A 570 0.50 45.83 -28.29
C MET A 570 -0.59 44.77 -28.53
N VAL A 571 -0.60 43.73 -27.71
CA VAL A 571 -1.68 42.72 -27.67
C VAL A 571 -2.13 42.58 -26.22
N LEU A 572 -3.44 42.64 -26.00
CA LEU A 572 -4.06 42.35 -24.71
C LEU A 572 -4.79 41.02 -24.79
N GLU A 573 -4.59 40.15 -23.82
CA GLU A 573 -5.36 38.92 -23.65
C GLU A 573 -5.93 38.86 -22.24
N ILE A 574 -7.23 38.58 -22.14
CA ILE A 574 -7.92 38.35 -20.88
C ILE A 574 -8.57 36.97 -20.96
N GLY A 575 -8.39 36.16 -19.92
CA GLY A 575 -8.88 34.80 -19.88
C GLY A 575 -9.58 34.44 -18.57
N TYR A 576 -10.50 33.48 -18.64
CA TYR A 576 -11.12 32.80 -17.53
C TYR A 576 -10.95 31.29 -17.69
N LEU A 577 -10.67 30.61 -16.58
CA LEU A 577 -10.58 29.15 -16.48
C LEU A 577 -11.40 28.68 -15.29
N GLY A 578 -12.30 27.71 -15.52
CA GLY A 578 -13.15 27.15 -14.48
C GLY A 578 -13.13 25.62 -14.51
N ARG A 579 -13.19 25.00 -13.32
CA ARG A 579 -13.35 23.55 -13.15
C ARG A 579 -14.43 23.27 -12.11
N PHE A 580 -15.41 22.46 -12.48
CA PHE A 580 -16.53 22.08 -11.62
C PHE A 580 -16.73 20.57 -11.72
N GLY A 581 -17.00 19.87 -10.63
CA GLY A 581 -17.12 18.42 -10.69
C GLY A 581 -17.74 17.82 -9.45
N ALA A 582 -17.96 16.50 -9.53
CA ALA A 582 -18.37 15.67 -8.42
C ALA A 582 -17.41 14.49 -8.31
N GLY A 583 -17.08 14.09 -7.08
CA GLY A 583 -16.32 12.87 -6.80
C GLY A 583 -17.15 11.61 -7.04
N TYR A 584 -16.57 10.46 -6.68
CA TYR A 584 -17.30 9.19 -6.64
C TYR A 584 -18.54 9.29 -5.74
N ARG A 585 -19.63 8.64 -6.14
CA ARG A 585 -20.91 8.65 -5.42
C ARG A 585 -21.48 7.27 -5.21
#